data_AF-A0A0C9WW69-F1
#
_entry.id   AF-A0A0C9WW69-F1
#
_cell.length_a   1.000
_cell.length_b   1.000
_cell.length_c   1.000
_cell.angle_alpha   90.00
_cell.angle_beta   90.00
_cell.angle_gamma   90.00
#
_symmetry.space_group_name_H-M   'P 1'
#
loop_
_entity.id
_entity.type
_entity.pdbx_description
1 polymer ?
#
loop_
_entity_poly.entity_id
_entity_poly.type
_entity_poly.pdbx_seq_one_letter_code
_entity_poly.pdbx_strand_id
1 'polypeptide(L)'
;MPITVLQASTSNYALKSTKHGKQCIQPVDADGSEPSDHASHAMKTTKSGRPFLQDTYDLFATLILSLKLGPHKKRKFFSSTFSHSFTLNEAAHNLASLSISHSSEEPSPGNISKCRTVTTRTTYIMTRCGAKAMCSHFLDAYLIRVAVKGIYQLTPKGLYILNRFVIKNNISAMHILQILTSQPKCTSLYYLDRRGEDDEPVITSASMTALFRRFAGAQPTYSLPTDKALDAFQQHRKITNGIPVTKISVSKKKNLVYEHCFSAVSAVEWLCEFTSTSDKEEAAQLIAHFVRYGFVELVNDERKRKECAIVYTARSFSEKNVVVAEGQANPNAKAIYRVTDKGSRVVGWGPSVPPGMQRKFDNDQSFIGASMDSSRMVTDDQNIWNKT
;
A
#
# COMPACT_ATOMS: atom_id res chain seq x y z
N MET A 1 28.21 -2.52 30.89
CA MET A 1 29.47 -2.00 30.32
C MET A 1 29.22 -0.58 29.81
N PRO A 2 30.21 0.33 29.87
CA PRO A 2 29.98 1.75 29.60
C PRO A 2 29.74 2.03 28.11
N ILE A 3 28.87 3.00 27.83
CA ILE A 3 28.60 3.48 26.47
C ILE A 3 29.61 4.60 26.17
N THR A 4 30.60 4.31 25.34
CA THR A 4 31.59 5.31 24.90
C THR A 4 30.95 6.26 23.90
N VAL A 5 30.81 7.53 24.28
CA VAL A 5 30.40 8.61 23.37
C VAL A 5 31.64 9.09 22.62
N LEU A 6 31.71 8.78 21.32
CA LEU A 6 32.68 9.40 20.41
C LEU A 6 31.99 10.49 19.60
N GLN A 7 32.60 11.68 19.58
CA GLN A 7 32.16 12.80 18.73
C GLN A 7 32.29 12.43 17.26
N ALA A 8 31.25 12.73 16.48
CA ALA A 8 31.27 12.73 15.03
C ALA A 8 30.58 14.00 14.53
N SER A 9 31.10 14.57 13.45
CA SER A 9 30.70 15.86 12.89
C SER A 9 29.23 15.88 12.47
N THR A 10 28.49 16.92 12.86
CA THR A 10 27.07 17.13 12.51
C THR A 10 26.92 18.09 11.32
N SER A 11 26.37 17.60 10.21
CA SER A 11 25.79 18.46 9.15
C SER A 11 24.31 18.74 9.42
N ASN A 12 23.84 19.94 9.04
CA ASN A 12 22.51 20.44 9.37
C ASN A 12 21.56 20.46 8.16
N TYR A 13 20.26 20.28 8.43
CA TYR A 13 19.20 20.33 7.42
C TYR A 13 18.07 21.25 7.88
N ALA A 14 17.69 22.21 7.03
CA ALA A 14 16.68 23.22 7.35
C ALA A 14 15.63 23.34 6.25
N LEU A 15 14.36 23.47 6.65
CA LEU A 15 13.25 23.74 5.73
C LEU A 15 13.27 25.21 5.30
N LYS A 16 13.60 25.50 4.05
CA LYS A 16 13.39 26.83 3.44
C LYS A 16 12.02 26.90 2.78
N SER A 17 11.19 27.84 3.24
CA SER A 17 9.90 28.14 2.61
C SER A 17 10.11 28.95 1.33
N THR A 18 9.68 28.44 0.18
CA THR A 18 9.68 29.19 -1.07
C THR A 18 8.37 29.98 -1.22
N LYS A 19 8.42 31.16 -1.86
CA LYS A 19 7.29 32.10 -1.99
C LYS A 19 6.05 31.56 -2.73
N HIS A 20 6.05 30.30 -3.18
CA HIS A 20 4.97 29.65 -3.93
C HIS A 20 4.43 28.38 -3.24
N GLY A 21 4.59 28.26 -1.92
CA GLY A 21 3.85 27.29 -1.10
C GLY A 21 4.28 25.82 -1.19
N LYS A 22 5.33 25.50 -1.96
CA LYS A 22 5.95 24.17 -1.96
C LYS A 22 7.09 24.12 -0.95
N GLN A 23 6.95 23.27 0.06
CA GLN A 23 7.99 22.98 1.05
C GLN A 23 8.97 21.97 0.45
N CYS A 24 10.25 22.32 0.42
CA CYS A 24 11.33 21.43 -0.03
C CYS A 24 12.34 21.25 1.10
N ILE A 25 12.85 20.03 1.27
CA ILE A 25 13.93 19.71 2.20
C ILE A 25 15.25 19.87 1.43
N GLN A 26 16.13 20.75 1.88
CA GLN A 26 17.47 20.93 1.32
C GLN A 26 18.54 20.85 2.42
N PRO A 27 19.77 20.39 2.11
CA PRO A 27 20.92 20.54 3.00
C PRO A 27 21.20 22.03 3.22
N VAL A 28 21.58 22.40 4.44
CA VAL A 28 22.06 23.76 4.75
C VAL A 28 23.15 23.67 5.81
N ASP A 29 24.41 23.65 5.36
CA ASP A 29 25.54 23.83 6.25
C ASP A 29 25.59 25.28 6.78
N ALA A 30 26.07 25.44 8.01
CA ALA A 30 25.90 26.66 8.79
C ALA A 30 26.78 27.84 8.34
N ASP A 31 27.69 27.62 7.38
CA ASP A 31 28.76 28.58 7.02
C ASP A 31 28.98 28.75 5.50
N GLY A 32 28.02 28.32 4.67
CA GLY A 32 27.96 28.70 3.24
C GLY A 32 29.05 28.15 2.30
N SER A 33 29.88 27.21 2.74
CA SER A 33 30.88 26.50 1.93
C SER A 33 30.31 25.23 1.28
N GLU A 34 30.89 24.79 0.15
CA GLU A 34 30.46 23.56 -0.54
C GLU A 34 30.86 22.29 0.24
N PRO A 35 30.01 21.26 0.30
CA PRO A 35 30.26 20.06 1.11
C PRO A 35 31.36 19.19 0.51
N SER A 36 32.29 18.74 1.34
CA SER A 36 33.35 17.81 0.97
C SER A 36 32.82 16.39 0.74
N ASP A 37 33.40 15.69 -0.25
CA ASP A 37 32.84 14.50 -0.92
C ASP A 37 32.94 13.18 -0.11
N HIS A 38 32.96 13.26 1.23
CA HIS A 38 33.16 12.10 2.11
C HIS A 38 32.10 12.02 3.22
N ALA A 39 31.22 11.01 3.08
CA ALA A 39 30.31 10.48 4.10
C ALA A 39 29.08 11.32 4.51
N SER A 40 28.24 11.74 3.55
CA SER A 40 26.83 12.04 3.84
C SER A 40 25.86 11.26 2.92
N HIS A 41 25.16 10.27 3.49
CA HIS A 41 24.01 9.65 2.83
C HIS A 41 22.77 10.55 3.01
N ALA A 42 22.82 11.73 2.40
CA ALA A 42 21.68 12.65 2.37
C ALA A 42 20.46 11.95 1.76
N MET A 43 19.27 12.14 2.35
CA MET A 43 18.03 11.59 1.77
C MET A 43 17.85 12.15 0.36
N LYS A 44 17.76 11.27 -0.64
CA LYS A 44 17.59 11.70 -2.02
C LYS A 44 16.15 12.16 -2.21
N THR A 45 15.97 13.33 -2.81
CA THR A 45 14.65 13.90 -3.12
C THR A 45 14.47 14.04 -4.62
N THR A 46 13.24 13.90 -5.07
CA THR A 46 12.84 14.19 -6.45
C THR A 46 12.88 15.69 -6.70
N LYS A 47 12.77 16.09 -7.98
CA LYS A 47 12.65 17.50 -8.39
C LYS A 47 11.43 18.23 -7.77
N SER A 48 10.43 17.49 -7.26
CA SER A 48 9.27 18.05 -6.55
C SER A 48 9.47 18.17 -5.03
N GLY A 49 10.59 17.69 -4.49
CA GLY A 49 10.89 17.65 -3.06
C GLY A 49 10.37 16.40 -2.33
N ARG A 50 9.69 15.47 -3.05
CA ARG A 50 9.27 14.16 -2.49
C ARG A 50 10.52 13.33 -2.17
N PRO A 51 10.68 12.75 -0.97
CA PRO A 51 11.76 11.79 -0.72
C PRO A 51 11.64 10.56 -1.61
N PHE A 52 12.79 9.99 -1.99
CA PHE A 52 12.84 8.75 -2.74
C PHE A 52 12.17 7.60 -1.97
N LEU A 53 11.57 6.65 -2.68
CA LEU A 53 10.80 5.57 -2.08
C LEU A 53 11.61 4.74 -1.06
N GLN A 54 12.85 4.38 -1.40
CA GLN A 54 13.71 3.59 -0.52
C GLN A 54 14.09 4.36 0.76
N ASP A 55 14.50 5.63 0.63
CA ASP A 55 14.76 6.51 1.78
C ASP A 55 13.52 6.72 2.66
N THR A 56 12.33 6.81 2.04
CA THR A 56 11.04 6.87 2.74
C THR A 56 10.83 5.62 3.60
N TYR A 57 11.09 4.44 3.04
CA TYR A 57 10.89 3.16 3.71
C TYR A 57 11.91 2.91 4.83
N ASP A 58 13.18 3.24 4.60
CA ASP A 58 14.24 3.04 5.59
C ASP A 58 14.10 4.04 6.77
N LEU A 59 13.76 5.31 6.50
CA LEU A 59 13.45 6.28 7.55
C LEU A 59 12.18 5.89 8.34
N PHE A 60 11.13 5.43 7.65
CA PHE A 60 9.91 4.95 8.29
C PHE A 60 10.19 3.76 9.22
N ALA A 61 10.87 2.72 8.73
CA ALA A 61 11.16 1.53 9.53
C ALA A 61 12.01 1.87 10.76
N THR A 62 12.99 2.77 10.59
CA THR A 62 13.84 3.28 11.67
C THR A 62 13.05 4.02 12.74
N LEU A 63 12.15 4.92 12.33
CA LEU A 63 11.27 5.64 13.27
C LEU A 63 10.40 4.67 14.07
N ILE A 64 9.84 3.65 13.42
CA ILE A 64 8.99 2.67 14.10
C ILE A 64 9.80 1.78 15.05
N LEU A 65 11.07 1.48 14.74
CA LEU A 65 12.00 0.76 15.62
C LEU A 65 12.45 1.59 16.84
N SER A 66 12.50 2.92 16.75
CA SER A 66 12.85 3.78 17.89
C SER A 66 11.65 4.11 18.79
N LEU A 67 10.42 4.01 18.26
CA LEU A 67 9.19 4.30 18.98
C LEU A 67 8.74 3.15 19.90
N LYS A 68 8.42 3.49 21.15
CA LYS A 68 7.72 2.59 22.08
C LYS A 68 6.22 2.56 21.76
N LEU A 69 5.82 1.75 20.78
CA LEU A 69 4.43 1.63 20.34
C LEU A 69 3.52 1.08 21.46
N GLY A 70 2.66 1.94 21.99
CA GLY A 70 1.85 1.68 23.18
C GLY A 70 0.35 1.92 23.00
N PRO A 71 -0.47 1.54 24.00
CA PRO A 71 -1.92 1.78 23.99
C PRO A 71 -2.23 3.25 24.28
N HIS A 72 -2.65 4.00 23.27
CA HIS A 72 -3.06 5.39 23.44
C HIS A 72 -4.57 5.52 23.66
N LYS A 73 -4.96 6.34 24.65
CA LYS A 73 -6.36 6.68 24.96
C LYS A 73 -6.59 8.17 24.75
N LYS A 74 -7.73 8.54 24.15
CA LYS A 74 -8.13 9.95 24.01
C LYS A 74 -9.32 10.23 24.92
N ARG A 75 -9.12 11.03 25.98
CA ARG A 75 -10.07 11.31 27.09
C ARG A 75 -11.49 11.72 26.67
N LYS A 76 -11.71 12.19 25.44
CA LYS A 76 -13.02 12.56 24.88
C LYS A 76 -13.81 11.37 24.28
N PHE A 77 -13.17 10.23 24.05
CA PHE A 77 -13.78 9.00 23.52
C PHE A 77 -13.57 7.88 24.53
N PHE A 78 -14.45 7.80 25.53
CA PHE A 78 -14.29 7.06 26.80
C PHE A 78 -14.09 5.53 26.72
N SER A 79 -14.05 4.93 25.53
CA SER A 79 -13.93 3.47 25.32
C SER A 79 -12.78 3.05 24.39
N SER A 80 -12.36 3.89 23.44
CA SER A 80 -11.41 3.51 22.40
C SER A 80 -9.94 3.57 22.87
N THR A 81 -9.36 2.41 23.17
CA THR A 81 -7.92 2.23 23.36
C THR A 81 -7.28 1.80 22.05
N PHE A 82 -6.33 2.56 21.53
CA PHE A 82 -5.63 2.25 20.29
C PHE A 82 -4.32 1.51 20.59
N SER A 83 -4.36 0.18 20.54
CA SER A 83 -3.17 -0.67 20.69
C SER A 83 -2.13 -0.38 19.60
N HIS A 84 -0.85 -0.55 19.95
CA HIS A 84 0.31 -0.40 19.06
C HIS A 84 0.29 0.90 18.23
N SER A 85 -0.05 2.00 18.88
CA SER A 85 -0.13 3.32 18.26
C SER A 85 0.96 4.27 18.76
N PHE A 86 1.13 5.38 18.05
CA PHE A 86 2.02 6.47 18.44
C PHE A 86 1.38 7.83 18.12
N THR A 87 1.87 8.89 18.75
CA THR A 87 1.44 10.27 18.54
C THR A 87 2.39 11.06 17.65
N LEU A 88 1.87 12.14 17.06
CA LEU A 88 2.70 13.09 16.30
C LEU A 88 3.85 13.68 17.14
N ASN A 89 3.66 13.85 18.45
CA ASN A 89 4.69 14.42 19.32
C ASN A 89 5.82 13.42 19.60
N GLU A 90 5.52 12.14 19.82
CA GLU A 90 6.54 11.11 19.99
C GLU A 90 7.35 10.90 18.71
N ALA A 91 6.68 10.87 17.56
CA ALA A 91 7.33 10.80 16.25
C ALA A 91 8.25 12.01 16.00
N ALA A 92 7.76 13.23 16.29
CA ALA A 92 8.56 14.44 16.14
C ALA A 92 9.72 14.54 17.14
N HIS A 93 9.59 13.99 18.34
CA HIS A 93 10.68 13.90 19.31
C HIS A 93 11.77 12.92 18.85
N ASN A 94 11.38 11.77 18.30
CA ASN A 94 12.33 10.80 17.75
C ASN A 94 13.04 11.34 16.51
N LEU A 95 12.30 11.87 15.53
CA LEU A 95 12.84 12.45 14.29
C LEU A 95 13.73 13.68 14.50
N ALA A 96 13.74 14.29 15.70
CA ALA A 96 14.65 15.40 16.00
C ALA A 96 16.12 14.96 16.11
N SER A 97 16.38 13.70 16.49
CA SER A 97 17.73 13.14 16.63
C SER A 97 17.72 11.61 16.46
N LEU A 98 17.23 11.14 15.32
CA LEU A 98 17.07 9.70 15.05
C LEU A 98 18.34 9.14 14.44
N SER A 99 19.08 8.29 15.15
CA SER A 99 20.33 7.70 14.63
C SER A 99 20.27 6.18 14.49
N ILE A 100 20.64 5.69 13.30
CA ILE A 100 20.93 4.28 13.01
C ILE A 100 22.44 4.06 13.10
N SER A 101 22.87 2.90 13.60
CA SER A 101 24.23 2.40 13.41
C SER A 101 24.17 1.09 12.63
N HIS A 102 24.86 1.01 11.49
CA HIS A 102 25.01 -0.19 10.68
C HIS A 102 26.47 -0.63 10.69
N SER A 103 26.76 -1.84 11.14
CA SER A 103 28.09 -2.45 11.08
C SER A 103 28.24 -3.25 9.79
N SER A 104 29.12 -2.79 8.90
CA SER A 104 29.62 -3.57 7.76
C SER A 104 30.93 -4.28 8.14
N GLU A 105 31.24 -5.36 7.45
CA GLU A 105 32.50 -6.10 7.58
C GLU A 105 33.27 -5.98 6.27
N GLU A 106 34.34 -5.17 6.26
CA GLU A 106 35.10 -4.83 5.05
C GLU A 106 36.54 -5.36 5.13
N PRO A 107 37.14 -5.83 4.02
CA PRO A 107 38.53 -6.29 4.02
C PRO A 107 39.48 -5.14 4.41
N SER A 108 40.41 -5.40 5.33
CA SER A 108 41.37 -4.36 5.74
C SER A 108 42.29 -3.97 4.57
N PRO A 109 42.45 -2.67 4.25
CA PRO A 109 43.40 -2.25 3.22
C PRO A 109 44.81 -2.68 3.64
N GLY A 110 45.44 -3.53 2.82
CA GLY A 110 46.76 -4.11 3.07
C GLY A 110 46.78 -5.52 3.70
N ASN A 111 45.64 -6.13 4.08
CA ASN A 111 45.59 -7.53 4.50
C ASN A 111 44.22 -8.18 4.26
N ILE A 112 44.12 -8.99 3.19
CA ILE A 112 42.89 -9.66 2.75
C ILE A 112 42.35 -10.65 3.81
N SER A 113 43.23 -11.19 4.65
CA SER A 113 42.92 -12.14 5.73
C SER A 113 42.37 -11.50 7.02
N LYS A 114 42.25 -10.17 7.10
CA LYS A 114 41.75 -9.47 8.29
C LYS A 114 40.53 -8.61 7.95
N CYS A 115 39.36 -9.04 8.41
CA CYS A 115 38.14 -8.24 8.33
C CYS A 115 38.19 -7.05 9.31
N ARG A 116 37.72 -5.88 8.88
CA ARG A 116 37.54 -4.67 9.68
C ARG A 116 36.05 -4.38 9.80
N THR A 117 35.53 -4.36 11.02
CA THR A 117 34.19 -3.86 11.29
C THR A 117 34.15 -2.35 11.08
N VAL A 118 33.33 -1.88 10.13
CA VAL A 118 33.07 -0.46 9.84
C VAL A 118 31.66 -0.14 10.31
N THR A 119 31.53 0.60 11.41
CA THR A 119 30.24 1.04 11.94
C THR A 119 29.87 2.40 11.38
N THR A 120 29.01 2.41 10.36
CA THR A 120 28.44 3.63 9.78
C THR A 120 27.24 4.09 10.59
N ARG A 121 27.31 5.29 11.18
CA ARG A 121 26.20 5.90 11.94
C ARG A 121 25.50 6.99 11.12
N THR A 122 24.29 6.70 10.65
CA THR A 122 23.45 7.67 9.93
C THR A 122 22.51 8.35 10.92
N THR A 123 22.52 9.68 10.99
CA THR A 123 21.63 10.45 11.89
C THR A 123 20.71 11.37 11.09
N TYR A 124 19.41 11.19 11.24
CA TYR A 124 18.37 12.06 10.71
C TYR A 124 18.02 13.12 11.76
N ILE A 125 18.13 14.39 11.36
CA ILE A 125 17.81 15.55 12.20
C ILE A 125 16.69 16.31 11.50
N MET A 126 15.51 16.36 12.13
CA MET A 126 14.34 17.03 11.56
C MET A 126 13.71 18.00 12.56
N THR A 127 13.35 19.20 12.09
CA THR A 127 12.50 20.09 12.88
C THR A 127 11.11 19.48 13.10
N ARG A 128 10.37 19.94 14.11
CA ARG A 128 8.98 19.51 14.34
C ARG A 128 8.06 19.74 13.12
N CYS A 129 8.37 20.72 12.27
CA CYS A 129 7.67 20.93 11.01
C CYS A 129 8.02 19.85 9.97
N GLY A 130 9.32 19.51 9.85
CA GLY A 130 9.79 18.40 9.00
C GLY A 130 9.21 17.05 9.42
N ALA A 131 9.18 16.78 10.73
CA ALA A 131 8.54 15.57 11.26
C ALA A 131 7.03 15.50 10.93
N LYS A 132 6.32 16.63 10.99
CA LYS A 132 4.91 16.69 10.54
C LYS A 132 4.77 16.42 9.05
N ALA A 133 5.65 16.98 8.21
CA ALA A 133 5.66 16.73 6.77
C ALA A 133 5.95 15.25 6.46
N MET A 134 6.90 14.61 7.15
CA MET A 134 7.18 13.17 7.00
C MET A 134 6.01 12.30 7.48
N CYS A 135 5.36 12.61 8.60
CA CYS A 135 4.16 11.88 9.02
C CYS A 135 3.00 12.07 8.03
N SER A 136 2.89 13.21 7.34
CA SER A 136 1.96 13.36 6.20
C SER A 136 2.36 12.45 5.04
N HIS A 137 3.62 12.49 4.59
CA HIS A 137 4.14 11.63 3.54
C HIS A 137 3.94 10.12 3.83
N PHE A 138 4.09 9.69 5.09
CA PHE A 138 3.81 8.30 5.50
C PHE A 138 2.31 7.92 5.49
N LEU A 139 1.40 8.88 5.65
CA LEU A 139 -0.04 8.66 5.44
C LEU A 139 -0.35 8.52 3.95
N ASP A 140 0.20 9.41 3.13
CA ASP A 140 -0.03 9.42 1.68
C ASP A 140 0.53 8.15 1.03
N ALA A 141 1.71 7.68 1.49
CA ALA A 141 2.32 6.41 1.10
C ALA A 141 1.64 5.14 1.69
N TYR A 142 0.56 5.28 2.46
CA TYR A 142 -0.15 4.17 3.13
C TYR A 142 0.75 3.33 4.05
N LEU A 143 1.77 3.92 4.69
CA LEU A 143 2.61 3.24 5.69
C LEU A 143 1.97 3.33 7.09
N ILE A 144 1.26 4.42 7.36
CA ILE A 144 0.48 4.64 8.59
C ILE A 144 -0.93 5.10 8.25
N ARG A 145 -1.86 4.94 9.20
CA ARG A 145 -3.23 5.46 9.15
C ARG A 145 -3.52 6.35 10.36
N VAL A 146 -4.41 7.34 10.19
CA VAL A 146 -4.96 8.10 11.32
C VAL A 146 -5.98 7.23 12.05
N ALA A 147 -5.71 6.88 13.30
CA ALA A 147 -6.70 6.20 14.15
C ALA A 147 -7.71 7.22 14.70
N VAL A 148 -7.20 8.32 15.26
CA VAL A 148 -7.93 9.55 15.59
C VAL A 148 -6.98 10.74 15.45
N LYS A 149 -7.49 11.97 15.27
CA LYS A 149 -6.64 13.19 15.10
C LYS A 149 -5.49 13.26 16.12
N GLY A 150 -4.26 13.08 15.65
CA GLY A 150 -3.00 13.10 16.42
C GLY A 150 -2.45 11.73 16.87
N ILE A 151 -3.16 10.63 16.62
CA ILE A 151 -2.78 9.25 16.95
C ILE A 151 -2.75 8.43 15.65
N TYR A 152 -1.65 7.73 15.42
CA TYR A 152 -1.38 6.93 14.23
C TYR A 152 -1.25 5.45 14.58
N GLN A 153 -1.63 4.60 13.63
CA GLN A 153 -1.37 3.16 13.66
C GLN A 153 -0.70 2.73 12.34
N LEU A 154 0.02 1.62 12.39
CA LEU A 154 0.60 1.00 11.21
C LEU A 154 -0.49 0.43 10.28
N THR A 155 -0.26 0.46 8.98
CA THR A 155 -1.05 -0.29 7.98
C THR A 155 -0.45 -1.68 7.75
N PRO A 156 -1.16 -2.61 7.09
CA PRO A 156 -0.58 -3.88 6.65
C PRO A 156 0.64 -3.71 5.73
N LYS A 157 0.69 -2.64 4.92
CA LYS A 157 1.85 -2.25 4.10
C LYS A 157 3.01 -1.76 4.98
N GLY A 158 2.75 -0.89 5.95
CA GLY A 158 3.76 -0.44 6.91
C GLY A 158 4.37 -1.59 7.70
N LEU A 159 3.55 -2.54 8.17
CA LEU A 159 4.01 -3.76 8.84
C LEU A 159 4.88 -4.64 7.92
N TYR A 160 4.54 -4.75 6.64
CA TYR A 160 5.35 -5.48 5.65
C TYR A 160 6.73 -4.82 5.42
N ILE A 161 6.76 -3.49 5.22
CA ILE A 161 8.01 -2.73 5.04
C ILE A 161 8.90 -2.84 6.29
N LEU A 162 8.33 -2.66 7.48
CA LEU A 162 9.03 -2.83 8.75
C LEU A 162 9.61 -4.24 8.91
N ASN A 163 8.82 -5.29 8.66
CA ASN A 163 9.27 -6.68 8.73
C ASN A 163 10.42 -6.94 7.73
N ARG A 164 10.32 -6.43 6.51
CA ARG A 164 11.39 -6.55 5.50
C ARG A 164 12.67 -5.85 5.94
N PHE A 165 12.57 -4.66 6.55
CA PHE A 165 13.72 -3.92 7.06
C PHE A 165 14.40 -4.63 8.24
N VAL A 166 13.62 -5.16 9.19
CA VAL A 166 14.11 -5.92 10.34
C VAL A 166 14.89 -7.17 9.90
N ILE A 167 14.37 -7.92 8.93
CA ILE A 167 15.03 -9.09 8.36
C ILE A 167 16.30 -8.69 7.57
N LYS A 168 16.21 -7.68 6.69
CA LYS A 168 17.32 -7.20 5.85
C LYS A 168 18.54 -6.77 6.68
N ASN A 169 18.31 -6.13 7.83
CA ASN A 169 19.36 -5.59 8.69
C ASN A 169 19.66 -6.48 9.93
N ASN A 170 19.12 -7.71 9.99
CA ASN A 170 19.29 -8.65 11.09
C ASN A 170 19.02 -8.07 12.50
N ILE A 171 17.94 -7.28 12.63
CA ILE A 171 17.63 -6.55 13.88
C ILE A 171 16.85 -7.43 14.85
N SER A 172 17.42 -7.73 16.02
CA SER A 172 16.69 -8.41 17.10
C SER A 172 15.80 -7.43 17.88
N ALA A 173 14.51 -7.37 17.54
CA ALA A 173 13.53 -6.48 18.16
C ALA A 173 12.27 -7.23 18.64
N MET A 174 12.33 -7.84 19.82
CA MET A 174 11.21 -8.60 20.42
C MET A 174 9.89 -7.83 20.49
N HIS A 175 9.95 -6.52 20.77
CA HIS A 175 8.76 -5.66 20.83
C HIS A 175 8.07 -5.49 19.46
N ILE A 176 8.81 -5.62 18.34
CA ILE A 176 8.24 -5.58 16.99
C ILE A 176 7.58 -6.92 16.63
N LEU A 177 8.15 -8.06 17.05
CA LEU A 177 7.56 -9.38 16.79
C LEU A 177 6.13 -9.49 17.33
N GLN A 178 5.86 -8.96 18.53
CA GLN A 178 4.51 -8.92 19.11
C GLN A 178 3.51 -8.12 18.25
N ILE A 179 3.97 -7.06 17.58
CA ILE A 179 3.14 -6.19 16.72
C ILE A 179 2.88 -6.87 15.38
N LEU A 180 3.89 -7.57 14.85
CA LEU A 180 3.81 -8.36 13.61
C LEU A 180 2.94 -9.61 13.72
N THR A 181 2.68 -10.11 14.93
CA THR A 181 1.75 -11.21 15.19
C THR A 181 0.34 -10.72 15.57
N SER A 182 0.20 -9.54 16.19
CA SER A 182 -1.10 -9.04 16.66
C SER A 182 -1.97 -8.35 15.59
N GLN A 183 -1.42 -8.08 14.41
CA GLN A 183 -2.11 -7.35 13.33
C GLN A 183 -1.96 -8.04 11.97
N PRO A 184 -2.95 -7.90 11.06
CA PRO A 184 -2.81 -8.36 9.69
C PRO A 184 -1.67 -7.60 8.99
N LYS A 185 -0.75 -8.36 8.40
CA LYS A 185 0.35 -7.85 7.57
C LYS A 185 0.13 -8.25 6.12
N CYS A 186 0.51 -7.37 5.21
CA CYS A 186 0.54 -7.70 3.79
C CYS A 186 1.53 -8.86 3.58
N THR A 187 1.16 -9.89 2.83
CA THR A 187 2.02 -11.08 2.62
C THR A 187 3.08 -10.87 1.53
N SER A 188 2.79 -10.00 0.57
CA SER A 188 3.64 -9.65 -0.57
C SER A 188 3.28 -8.25 -1.01
N LEU A 189 4.25 -7.39 -1.32
CA LEU A 189 4.00 -6.10 -1.95
C LEU A 189 4.40 -6.16 -3.43
N TYR A 190 3.57 -5.62 -4.32
CA TYR A 190 3.94 -5.47 -5.74
C TYR A 190 4.86 -4.26 -5.89
N TYR A 191 6.15 -4.51 -6.10
CA TYR A 191 7.12 -3.45 -6.37
C TYR A 191 7.02 -2.99 -7.82
N LEU A 192 6.87 -1.68 -8.00
CA LEU A 192 6.97 -1.02 -9.31
C LEU A 192 8.45 -0.74 -9.58
N ASP A 193 8.91 -1.09 -10.77
CA ASP A 193 10.21 -0.64 -11.28
C ASP A 193 10.23 0.89 -11.32
N ARG A 194 11.33 1.51 -10.89
CA ARG A 194 11.46 2.97 -10.72
C ARG A 194 12.75 3.48 -11.33
N ARG A 195 12.69 4.66 -11.95
CA ARG A 195 13.87 5.32 -12.54
C ARG A 195 14.78 5.88 -11.45
N GLY A 196 16.09 5.63 -11.54
CA GLY A 196 17.06 6.10 -10.55
C GLY A 196 17.28 7.62 -10.52
N GLU A 197 16.86 8.33 -11.57
CA GLU A 197 17.01 9.78 -11.71
C GLU A 197 15.94 10.58 -10.94
N ASP A 198 14.66 10.22 -11.11
CA ASP A 198 13.51 10.97 -10.62
C ASP A 198 12.56 10.16 -9.72
N ASP A 199 12.84 8.88 -9.47
CA ASP A 199 12.03 7.97 -8.62
C ASP A 199 10.56 7.94 -9.05
N GLU A 200 10.35 7.89 -10.37
CA GLU A 200 9.06 7.74 -11.02
C GLU A 200 8.85 6.31 -11.54
N PRO A 201 7.62 5.75 -11.50
CA PRO A 201 7.34 4.39 -11.98
C PRO A 201 7.60 4.18 -13.47
N VAL A 202 8.15 3.01 -13.80
CA VAL A 202 8.35 2.53 -15.16
C VAL A 202 7.12 1.72 -15.58
N ILE A 203 6.28 2.33 -16.41
CA ILE A 203 5.03 1.73 -16.88
C ILE A 203 5.23 0.97 -18.19
N THR A 204 5.13 -0.35 -18.16
CA THR A 204 5.18 -1.22 -19.34
C THR A 204 3.88 -2.01 -19.49
N SER A 205 3.63 -2.55 -20.69
CA SER A 205 2.46 -3.43 -20.90
C SER A 205 2.55 -4.68 -20.00
N ALA A 206 3.75 -5.22 -19.81
CA ALA A 206 3.97 -6.40 -18.96
C ALA A 206 3.73 -6.09 -17.48
N SER A 207 4.29 -4.99 -16.94
CA SER A 207 4.10 -4.62 -15.54
C SER A 207 2.63 -4.28 -15.24
N MET A 208 1.94 -3.57 -16.14
CA MET A 208 0.50 -3.29 -15.97
C MET A 208 -0.38 -4.53 -16.11
N THR A 209 -0.04 -5.46 -16.98
CA THR A 209 -0.75 -6.76 -17.10
C THR A 209 -0.59 -7.61 -15.85
N ALA A 210 0.64 -7.72 -15.33
CA ALA A 210 0.93 -8.46 -14.10
C ALA A 210 0.27 -7.82 -12.87
N LEU A 211 0.36 -6.48 -12.74
CA LEU A 211 -0.32 -5.73 -11.69
C LEU A 211 -1.85 -5.89 -11.81
N PHE A 212 -2.43 -5.82 -13.00
CA PHE A 212 -3.88 -5.96 -13.18
C PHE A 212 -4.40 -7.36 -12.82
N ARG A 213 -3.65 -8.43 -13.13
CA ARG A 213 -3.96 -9.79 -12.65
C ARG A 213 -4.01 -9.88 -11.14
N ARG A 214 -3.08 -9.20 -10.45
CA ARG A 214 -3.06 -9.15 -9.00
C ARG A 214 -4.18 -8.28 -8.43
N PHE A 215 -4.48 -7.14 -9.07
CA PHE A 215 -5.54 -6.20 -8.71
C PHE A 215 -6.93 -6.83 -8.81
N ALA A 216 -7.25 -7.48 -9.94
CA ALA A 216 -8.53 -8.14 -10.12
C ALA A 216 -8.66 -9.41 -9.27
N GLY A 217 -7.57 -10.19 -9.18
CA GLY A 217 -7.58 -11.52 -8.56
C GLY A 217 -7.85 -12.64 -9.55
N ALA A 218 -7.50 -13.86 -9.17
CA ALA A 218 -7.73 -15.06 -10.00
C ALA A 218 -9.22 -15.37 -10.23
N GLN A 219 -10.10 -14.90 -9.33
CA GLN A 219 -11.56 -15.00 -9.44
C GLN A 219 -12.21 -13.71 -8.92
N PRO A 220 -13.38 -13.31 -9.46
CA PRO A 220 -14.10 -12.11 -9.00
C PRO A 220 -14.50 -12.23 -7.52
N THR A 221 -13.93 -11.38 -6.67
CA THR A 221 -14.24 -11.37 -5.23
C THR A 221 -15.46 -10.49 -4.96
N TYR A 222 -16.67 -11.06 -4.92
CA TYR A 222 -17.88 -10.29 -4.67
C TYR A 222 -18.01 -9.85 -3.20
N SER A 223 -18.37 -8.59 -2.98
CA SER A 223 -18.71 -8.04 -1.65
C SER A 223 -20.06 -8.58 -1.17
N LEU A 224 -20.10 -9.14 0.04
CA LEU A 224 -21.29 -9.73 0.66
C LEU A 224 -21.69 -8.92 1.92
N PRO A 225 -22.99 -8.85 2.27
CA PRO A 225 -23.43 -8.16 3.49
C PRO A 225 -22.78 -8.72 4.77
N THR A 226 -22.48 -10.02 4.78
CA THR A 226 -21.80 -10.74 5.86
C THR A 226 -20.33 -10.36 6.05
N ASP A 227 -19.67 -9.73 5.08
CA ASP A 227 -18.25 -9.32 5.18
C ASP A 227 -17.98 -8.39 6.37
N LYS A 228 -19.00 -7.64 6.80
CA LYS A 228 -18.93 -6.72 7.95
C LYS A 228 -18.73 -7.42 9.29
N ALA A 229 -19.04 -8.72 9.37
CA ALA A 229 -18.87 -9.54 10.57
C ALA A 229 -17.52 -10.27 10.63
N LEU A 230 -16.74 -10.24 9.54
CA LEU A 230 -15.41 -10.85 9.48
C LEU A 230 -14.43 -10.10 10.39
N ASP A 231 -13.48 -10.84 10.99
CA ASP A 231 -12.39 -10.22 11.74
C ASP A 231 -11.38 -9.48 10.83
N ALA A 232 -10.50 -8.67 11.42
CA ALA A 232 -9.54 -7.87 10.66
C ALA A 232 -8.54 -8.70 9.80
N PHE A 233 -8.20 -9.93 10.22
CA PHE A 233 -7.35 -10.82 9.44
C PHE A 233 -8.11 -11.43 8.26
N GLN A 234 -9.36 -11.85 8.48
CA GLN A 234 -10.25 -12.37 7.44
C GLN A 234 -10.56 -11.30 6.39
N GLN A 235 -10.87 -10.07 6.80
CA GLN A 235 -11.08 -8.94 5.90
C GLN A 235 -9.84 -8.66 5.04
N HIS A 236 -8.66 -8.52 5.66
CA HIS A 236 -7.42 -8.27 4.91
C HIS A 236 -7.07 -9.44 3.97
N ARG A 237 -7.27 -10.70 4.39
CA ARG A 237 -7.10 -11.88 3.54
C ARG A 237 -8.05 -11.87 2.34
N LYS A 238 -9.32 -11.44 2.51
CA LYS A 238 -10.27 -11.32 1.40
C LYS A 238 -9.80 -10.30 0.37
N ILE A 239 -9.37 -9.10 0.80
CA ILE A 239 -8.90 -8.02 -0.08
C ILE A 239 -7.56 -8.39 -0.76
N THR A 240 -6.72 -9.20 -0.10
CA THR A 240 -5.46 -9.70 -0.68
C THR A 240 -5.68 -10.59 -1.92
N ASN A 241 -6.85 -11.23 -2.05
CA ASN A 241 -7.19 -12.07 -3.21
C ASN A 241 -7.61 -11.25 -4.45
N GLY A 242 -7.85 -9.94 -4.31
CA GLY A 242 -8.27 -9.04 -5.38
C GLY A 242 -9.20 -7.93 -4.88
N ILE A 243 -9.45 -6.92 -5.73
CA ILE A 243 -10.39 -5.83 -5.46
C ILE A 243 -11.81 -6.40 -5.26
N PRO A 244 -12.51 -6.04 -4.17
CA PRO A 244 -13.90 -6.43 -4.02
C PRO A 244 -14.80 -5.79 -5.07
N VAL A 245 -15.59 -6.61 -5.77
CA VAL A 245 -16.50 -6.20 -6.85
C VAL A 245 -17.98 -6.37 -6.49
N THR A 246 -18.83 -5.69 -7.25
CA THR A 246 -20.28 -5.63 -7.05
C THR A 246 -21.03 -5.69 -8.39
N LYS A 247 -22.33 -5.98 -8.35
CA LYS A 247 -23.24 -5.83 -9.50
C LYS A 247 -24.03 -4.53 -9.32
N ILE A 248 -24.14 -3.71 -10.35
CA ILE A 248 -24.74 -2.37 -10.28
C ILE A 248 -25.73 -2.18 -11.42
N SER A 249 -26.98 -1.82 -11.09
CA SER A 249 -28.01 -1.43 -12.06
C SER A 249 -27.98 0.09 -12.25
N VAL A 250 -27.58 0.55 -13.44
CA VAL A 250 -27.36 1.99 -13.73
C VAL A 250 -28.61 2.67 -14.31
N SER A 251 -29.61 1.91 -14.77
CA SER A 251 -30.85 2.52 -15.29
C SER A 251 -32.10 1.70 -15.00
N LYS A 252 -32.97 2.24 -14.14
CA LYS A 252 -34.33 1.74 -13.90
C LYS A 252 -35.20 1.68 -15.17
N LYS A 253 -34.84 2.41 -16.24
CA LYS A 253 -35.57 2.41 -17.52
C LYS A 253 -35.07 1.40 -18.55
N LYS A 254 -33.87 0.81 -18.36
CA LYS A 254 -33.24 -0.11 -19.31
C LYS A 254 -32.82 -1.46 -18.72
N ASN A 255 -33.05 -1.70 -17.42
CA ASN A 255 -32.57 -2.88 -16.68
C ASN A 255 -31.09 -3.22 -16.95
N LEU A 256 -30.26 -2.18 -17.11
CA LEU A 256 -28.86 -2.36 -17.47
C LEU A 256 -28.03 -2.65 -16.22
N VAL A 257 -27.78 -3.93 -15.99
CA VAL A 257 -26.91 -4.42 -14.91
C VAL A 257 -25.50 -4.59 -15.45
N TYR A 258 -24.53 -4.02 -14.73
CA TYR A 258 -23.11 -4.24 -14.96
C TYR A 258 -22.53 -5.08 -13.82
N GLU A 259 -21.73 -6.08 -14.20
CA GLU A 259 -21.00 -6.94 -13.26
C GLU A 259 -19.55 -6.48 -13.11
N HIS A 260 -18.84 -7.04 -12.13
CA HIS A 260 -17.43 -6.71 -11.85
C HIS A 260 -17.15 -5.21 -11.60
N CYS A 261 -18.10 -4.49 -11.00
CA CYS A 261 -18.00 -3.07 -10.71
C CYS A 261 -17.32 -2.79 -9.37
N PHE A 262 -16.46 -1.78 -9.32
CA PHE A 262 -15.77 -1.32 -8.11
C PHE A 262 -15.70 0.23 -8.06
N SER A 263 -15.53 0.80 -6.86
CA SER A 263 -15.40 2.24 -6.69
C SER A 263 -13.97 2.71 -6.95
N ALA A 264 -13.80 3.95 -7.43
CA ALA A 264 -12.49 4.54 -7.65
C ALA A 264 -11.66 4.64 -6.37
N VAL A 265 -12.29 4.99 -5.24
CA VAL A 265 -11.63 5.07 -3.93
C VAL A 265 -11.13 3.71 -3.49
N SER A 266 -11.95 2.65 -3.60
CA SER A 266 -11.52 1.29 -3.26
C SER A 266 -10.36 0.81 -4.14
N ALA A 267 -10.33 1.20 -5.41
CA ALA A 267 -9.21 0.89 -6.31
C ALA A 267 -7.92 1.62 -5.93
N VAL A 268 -8.00 2.92 -5.61
CA VAL A 268 -6.86 3.70 -5.11
C VAL A 268 -6.35 3.13 -3.78
N GLU A 269 -7.24 2.83 -2.83
CA GLU A 269 -6.89 2.23 -1.54
C GLU A 269 -6.20 0.87 -1.69
N TRP A 270 -6.73 -0.01 -2.55
CA TRP A 270 -6.10 -1.30 -2.85
C TRP A 270 -4.71 -1.12 -3.45
N LEU A 271 -4.57 -0.22 -4.43
CA LEU A 271 -3.26 0.04 -5.06
C LEU A 271 -2.28 0.62 -4.04
N CYS A 272 -2.70 1.56 -3.20
CA CYS A 272 -1.85 2.13 -2.15
C CYS A 272 -1.42 1.08 -1.11
N GLU A 273 -2.26 0.08 -0.78
CA GLU A 273 -1.94 -0.96 0.22
C GLU A 273 -1.11 -2.13 -0.32
N PHE A 274 -1.37 -2.58 -1.56
CA PHE A 274 -0.75 -3.80 -2.12
C PHE A 274 0.40 -3.53 -3.13
N THR A 275 0.72 -2.26 -3.40
CA THR A 275 1.84 -1.88 -4.28
C THR A 275 2.82 -0.92 -3.61
N SER A 276 3.98 -0.73 -4.23
CA SER A 276 5.01 0.22 -3.78
C SER A 276 4.76 1.67 -4.20
N THR A 277 3.51 2.07 -4.45
CA THR A 277 3.13 3.47 -4.69
C THR A 277 3.48 4.36 -3.51
N SER A 278 3.80 5.62 -3.80
CA SER A 278 4.26 6.65 -2.85
C SER A 278 3.13 7.55 -2.34
N ASP A 279 2.05 7.67 -3.11
CA ASP A 279 0.90 8.52 -2.82
C ASP A 279 -0.36 8.04 -3.58
N LYS A 280 -1.47 8.76 -3.42
CA LYS A 280 -2.77 8.44 -4.06
C LYS A 280 -2.80 8.86 -5.52
N GLU A 281 -2.01 9.86 -5.88
CA GLU A 281 -1.86 10.43 -7.20
C GLU A 281 -1.24 9.39 -8.15
N GLU A 282 -0.16 8.73 -7.71
CA GLU A 282 0.49 7.61 -8.39
C GLU A 282 -0.47 6.42 -8.56
N ALA A 283 -1.22 6.06 -7.52
CA ALA A 283 -2.25 5.03 -7.60
C ALA A 283 -3.38 5.40 -8.59
N ALA A 284 -3.81 6.67 -8.65
CA ALA A 284 -4.78 7.14 -9.63
C ALA A 284 -4.23 7.12 -11.07
N GLN A 285 -2.93 7.38 -11.26
CA GLN A 285 -2.26 7.21 -12.56
C GLN A 285 -2.25 5.74 -13.00
N LEU A 286 -2.03 4.78 -12.10
CA LEU A 286 -2.12 3.34 -12.41
C LEU A 286 -3.53 2.96 -12.89
N ILE A 287 -4.59 3.51 -12.29
CA ILE A 287 -5.97 3.32 -12.79
C ILE A 287 -6.14 3.94 -14.18
N ALA A 288 -5.58 5.13 -14.42
CA ALA A 288 -5.60 5.74 -15.76
C ALA A 288 -4.87 4.86 -16.80
N HIS A 289 -3.79 4.18 -16.40
CA HIS A 289 -3.14 3.17 -17.24
C HIS A 289 -4.03 1.94 -17.45
N PHE A 290 -4.72 1.41 -16.45
CA PHE A 290 -5.70 0.31 -16.66
C PHE A 290 -6.80 0.69 -17.67
N VAL A 291 -7.28 1.94 -17.65
CA VAL A 291 -8.19 2.47 -18.68
C VAL A 291 -7.49 2.56 -20.04
N ARG A 292 -6.25 3.09 -20.11
CA ARG A 292 -5.46 3.20 -21.35
C ARG A 292 -5.20 1.84 -22.01
N TYR A 293 -4.95 0.80 -21.23
CA TYR A 293 -4.78 -0.57 -21.71
C TYR A 293 -6.13 -1.27 -21.98
N GLY A 294 -7.26 -0.65 -21.62
CA GLY A 294 -8.61 -1.18 -21.83
C GLY A 294 -8.97 -2.33 -20.89
N PHE A 295 -8.33 -2.44 -19.73
CA PHE A 295 -8.64 -3.47 -18.72
C PHE A 295 -9.88 -3.10 -17.89
N VAL A 296 -10.11 -1.80 -17.68
CA VAL A 296 -11.24 -1.25 -16.93
C VAL A 296 -11.83 -0.05 -17.68
N GLU A 297 -13.10 0.26 -17.43
CA GLU A 297 -13.79 1.41 -18.02
C GLU A 297 -14.74 2.07 -17.03
N LEU A 298 -14.98 3.37 -17.20
CA LEU A 298 -15.87 4.16 -16.35
C LEU A 298 -17.34 3.88 -16.70
N VAL A 299 -18.11 3.43 -15.72
CA VAL A 299 -19.49 2.94 -15.89
C VAL A 299 -20.52 4.01 -15.58
N ASN A 300 -20.30 4.78 -14.51
CA ASN A 300 -21.21 5.84 -14.08
C ASN A 300 -20.41 7.02 -13.53
N ASP A 301 -20.73 8.21 -14.04
CA ASP A 301 -20.39 9.49 -13.45
C ASP A 301 -21.68 10.29 -13.41
N GLU A 302 -22.37 10.29 -12.27
CA GLU A 302 -23.66 10.97 -12.12
C GLU A 302 -23.54 12.50 -12.24
N ARG A 303 -22.30 13.03 -12.30
CA ARG A 303 -22.05 14.39 -12.76
C ARG A 303 -22.05 14.42 -14.28
N LYS A 304 -22.97 15.22 -14.85
CA LYS A 304 -23.00 15.61 -16.26
C LYS A 304 -21.68 16.29 -16.72
N ARG A 305 -20.59 15.54 -16.93
CA ARG A 305 -19.33 15.88 -17.63
C ARG A 305 -18.60 17.22 -17.31
N LYS A 306 -19.11 18.08 -16.43
CA LYS A 306 -18.70 19.49 -16.26
C LYS A 306 -18.11 19.84 -14.88
N GLU A 307 -18.08 18.89 -13.94
CA GLU A 307 -17.64 19.09 -12.55
C GLU A 307 -16.50 18.15 -12.10
N CYS A 308 -15.83 17.49 -13.05
CA CYS A 308 -14.69 16.62 -12.77
C CYS A 308 -13.39 17.44 -12.90
N ALA A 309 -13.08 18.22 -11.85
CA ALA A 309 -11.96 19.16 -11.83
C ALA A 309 -10.57 18.51 -11.80
N ILE A 310 -10.48 17.20 -11.53
CA ILE A 310 -9.22 16.44 -11.52
C ILE A 310 -9.42 15.14 -12.30
N VAL A 311 -8.77 15.03 -13.45
CA VAL A 311 -8.74 13.85 -14.32
C VAL A 311 -7.29 13.45 -14.56
N TYR A 312 -6.90 12.27 -14.10
CA TYR A 312 -5.56 11.72 -14.30
C TYR A 312 -5.49 11.13 -15.70
N THR A 313 -4.53 11.59 -16.50
CA THR A 313 -4.45 11.27 -17.92
C THR A 313 -3.16 10.52 -18.22
N ALA A 314 -3.29 9.21 -18.50
CA ALA A 314 -2.20 8.33 -18.89
C ALA A 314 -2.07 8.32 -20.42
N ARG A 315 -0.99 8.91 -20.95
CA ARG A 315 -0.70 8.97 -22.39
C ARG A 315 0.35 7.94 -22.80
N SER A 316 0.29 7.51 -24.05
CA SER A 316 1.40 6.87 -24.76
C SER A 316 1.84 7.80 -25.88
N PHE A 317 3.15 7.97 -26.06
CA PHE A 317 3.71 8.76 -27.14
C PHE A 317 4.38 7.85 -28.16
N SER A 318 4.37 8.24 -29.43
CA SER A 318 5.25 7.69 -30.46
C SER A 318 6.64 8.32 -30.38
N GLU A 319 7.60 7.80 -31.13
CA GLU A 319 8.94 8.39 -31.33
C GLU A 319 8.90 9.85 -31.79
N LYS A 320 7.78 10.28 -32.41
CA LYS A 320 7.55 11.67 -32.86
C LYS A 320 6.81 12.53 -31.83
N ASN A 321 6.74 12.11 -30.57
CA ASN A 321 5.98 12.75 -29.47
C ASN A 321 4.48 12.94 -29.75
N VAL A 322 3.89 12.16 -30.67
CA VAL A 322 2.44 12.18 -30.94
C VAL A 322 1.73 11.22 -29.98
N VAL A 323 0.59 11.63 -29.41
CA VAL A 323 -0.21 10.77 -28.52
C VAL A 323 -0.83 9.61 -29.32
N VAL A 324 -0.46 8.38 -28.99
CA VAL A 324 -0.92 7.13 -29.65
C VAL A 324 -2.08 6.48 -28.90
N ALA A 325 -2.12 6.63 -27.58
CA ALA A 325 -3.20 6.12 -26.74
C ALA A 325 -3.36 6.99 -25.49
N GLU A 326 -4.59 7.23 -25.06
CA GLU A 326 -4.91 7.98 -23.85
C GLU A 326 -5.93 7.21 -23.00
N GLY A 327 -5.69 7.16 -21.69
CA GLY A 327 -6.63 6.66 -20.69
C GLY A 327 -6.84 7.71 -19.62
N GLN A 328 -8.09 7.92 -19.20
CA GLN A 328 -8.44 8.92 -18.20
C GLN A 328 -9.05 8.23 -16.97
N ALA A 329 -8.53 8.54 -15.78
CA ALA A 329 -9.12 8.14 -14.51
C ALA A 329 -9.56 9.34 -13.69
N ASN A 330 -10.82 9.29 -13.26
CA ASN A 330 -11.40 10.12 -12.22
C ASN A 330 -11.36 9.33 -10.89
N PRO A 331 -10.56 9.72 -9.88
CA PRO A 331 -10.52 9.09 -8.56
C PRO A 331 -11.57 9.66 -7.58
N ASN A 332 -12.56 10.43 -8.06
CA ASN A 332 -13.68 10.90 -7.26
C ASN A 332 -14.38 9.73 -6.54
N ALA A 333 -14.77 9.94 -5.27
CA ALA A 333 -15.46 8.95 -4.44
C ALA A 333 -16.78 8.41 -5.03
N LYS A 334 -17.36 9.10 -6.02
CA LYS A 334 -18.56 8.65 -6.76
C LYS A 334 -18.27 7.98 -8.11
N ALA A 335 -17.03 7.96 -8.59
CA ALA A 335 -16.69 7.33 -9.85
C ALA A 335 -16.67 5.79 -9.70
N ILE A 336 -17.33 5.11 -10.63
CA ILE A 336 -17.50 3.65 -10.61
C ILE A 336 -16.94 3.08 -11.91
N TYR A 337 -16.05 2.10 -11.79
CA TYR A 337 -15.45 1.39 -12.91
C TYR A 337 -15.96 -0.04 -12.96
N ARG A 338 -15.94 -0.67 -14.14
CA ARG A 338 -16.01 -2.12 -14.30
C ARG A 338 -14.74 -2.66 -14.93
N VAL A 339 -14.47 -3.94 -14.68
CA VAL A 339 -13.56 -4.73 -15.52
C VAL A 339 -14.21 -4.94 -16.89
N THR A 340 -13.47 -4.72 -17.98
CA THR A 340 -13.96 -4.93 -19.36
C THR A 340 -13.81 -6.41 -19.77
N ASP A 341 -14.40 -6.83 -20.89
CA ASP A 341 -14.13 -8.16 -21.48
C ASP A 341 -12.64 -8.40 -21.74
N LYS A 342 -11.89 -7.37 -22.13
CA LYS A 342 -10.44 -7.45 -22.32
C LYS A 342 -9.72 -7.65 -20.98
N GLY A 343 -10.16 -6.94 -19.93
CA GLY A 343 -9.69 -7.15 -18.56
C GLY A 343 -9.94 -8.57 -18.08
N SER A 344 -11.18 -9.07 -18.20
CA SER A 344 -11.56 -10.43 -17.84
C SER A 344 -10.68 -11.49 -18.51
N ARG A 345 -10.46 -11.38 -19.82
CA ARG A 345 -9.55 -12.28 -20.56
C ARG A 345 -8.10 -12.22 -20.06
N VAL A 346 -7.59 -11.04 -19.69
CA VAL A 346 -6.22 -10.88 -19.18
C VAL A 346 -6.00 -11.63 -17.87
N VAL A 347 -7.05 -11.75 -17.04
CA VAL A 347 -7.00 -12.35 -15.70
C VAL A 347 -7.56 -13.78 -15.66
N GLY A 348 -8.02 -14.31 -16.79
CA GLY A 348 -8.57 -15.66 -16.89
C GLY A 348 -10.02 -15.78 -16.39
N TRP A 349 -10.71 -14.66 -16.18
CA TRP A 349 -12.16 -14.69 -15.97
C TRP A 349 -12.84 -15.03 -17.30
N GLY A 350 -13.96 -15.76 -17.22
CA GLY A 350 -14.78 -16.07 -18.39
C GLY A 350 -15.31 -14.82 -19.11
N PRO A 351 -15.89 -14.96 -20.31
CA PRO A 351 -16.50 -13.84 -21.01
C PRO A 351 -17.53 -13.16 -20.11
N SER A 352 -17.45 -11.83 -19.96
CA SER A 352 -18.44 -11.12 -19.15
C SER A 352 -19.76 -11.08 -19.92
N VAL A 353 -20.89 -11.22 -19.22
CA VAL A 353 -22.20 -11.24 -19.89
C VAL A 353 -22.47 -9.85 -20.46
N PRO A 354 -22.67 -9.69 -21.79
CA PRO A 354 -22.86 -8.38 -22.38
C PRO A 354 -24.08 -7.67 -21.78
N PRO A 355 -24.01 -6.35 -21.53
CA PRO A 355 -25.11 -5.59 -20.96
C PRO A 355 -26.37 -5.68 -21.85
N GLY A 356 -27.39 -6.39 -21.35
CA GLY A 356 -28.63 -6.69 -22.09
C GLY A 356 -28.87 -8.17 -22.41
N MET A 357 -27.90 -9.08 -22.17
CA MET A 357 -28.08 -10.53 -22.36
C MET A 357 -28.30 -11.29 -21.03
N GLN A 358 -29.15 -10.76 -20.15
CA GLN A 358 -29.67 -11.53 -19.03
C GLN A 358 -30.90 -12.32 -19.48
N ARG A 359 -30.71 -13.62 -19.76
CA ARG A 359 -31.83 -14.57 -19.68
C ARG A 359 -32.38 -14.50 -18.25
N LYS A 360 -33.70 -14.56 -18.11
CA LYS A 360 -34.29 -14.96 -16.83
C LYS A 360 -33.74 -16.36 -16.51
N PHE A 361 -32.87 -16.45 -15.51
CA PHE A 361 -32.73 -17.66 -14.74
C PHE A 361 -33.52 -17.42 -13.48
N ASP A 362 -34.56 -18.23 -13.33
CA ASP A 362 -35.63 -17.90 -12.42
C ASP A 362 -35.25 -18.07 -10.96
N ASN A 363 -35.97 -17.27 -10.20
CA ASN A 363 -36.12 -17.22 -8.78
C ASN A 363 -36.48 -18.59 -8.18
N ASP A 364 -35.48 -19.38 -7.78
CA ASP A 364 -35.66 -20.55 -6.89
C ASP A 364 -34.76 -20.45 -5.64
N GLN A 365 -35.18 -19.58 -4.71
CA GLN A 365 -34.93 -19.78 -3.29
C GLN A 365 -36.22 -20.22 -2.60
N SER A 366 -36.64 -21.46 -2.89
CA SER A 366 -37.53 -22.19 -2.00
C SER A 366 -37.05 -23.63 -1.86
N PHE A 367 -36.38 -23.92 -0.75
CA PHE A 367 -36.68 -25.06 0.12
C PHE A 367 -35.86 -24.92 1.41
N ILE A 368 -36.53 -24.43 2.46
CA ILE A 368 -36.07 -24.59 3.84
C ILE A 368 -36.23 -26.07 4.21
N GLY A 369 -35.25 -26.61 4.94
CA GLY A 369 -35.12 -28.06 5.11
C GLY A 369 -36.17 -28.72 6.00
N ALA A 370 -36.18 -30.05 5.95
CA ALA A 370 -36.84 -30.90 6.93
C ALA A 370 -35.81 -31.88 7.49
N SER A 371 -35.61 -31.83 8.81
CA SER A 371 -35.03 -32.95 9.56
C SER A 371 -36.08 -34.04 9.69
N MET A 372 -35.74 -35.30 9.44
CA MET A 372 -36.53 -36.42 9.90
C MET A 372 -35.62 -37.62 10.20
N ASP A 373 -35.46 -37.85 11.51
CA ASP A 373 -34.93 -39.07 12.08
C ASP A 373 -35.99 -40.20 11.97
N SER A 374 -35.58 -41.40 11.55
CA SER A 374 -36.37 -42.61 11.80
C SER A 374 -35.50 -43.86 11.70
N SER A 375 -35.21 -44.45 12.85
CA SER A 375 -34.64 -45.79 12.95
C SER A 375 -35.62 -46.85 12.45
N ARG A 376 -35.16 -47.78 11.61
CA ARG A 376 -35.70 -49.15 11.52
C ARG A 376 -34.60 -50.17 11.29
N MET A 377 -34.81 -51.34 11.88
CA MET A 377 -33.82 -52.37 12.19
C MET A 377 -34.05 -53.64 11.36
N VAL A 378 -32.98 -54.43 11.15
CA VAL A 378 -33.00 -55.91 10.93
C VAL A 378 -33.62 -56.36 9.58
N THR A 379 -32.95 -57.15 8.74
CA THR A 379 -32.36 -58.49 8.96
C THR A 379 -31.01 -58.75 8.29
N ASP A 380 -30.40 -59.87 8.70
CA ASP A 380 -29.28 -60.63 8.09
C ASP A 380 -29.46 -60.88 6.56
N ASP A 381 -28.48 -61.36 5.78
CA ASP A 381 -27.51 -62.43 6.11
C ASP A 381 -26.38 -62.56 5.05
N GLN A 382 -25.34 -63.36 5.38
CA GLN A 382 -24.29 -63.93 4.51
C GLN A 382 -23.21 -62.99 3.91
N ASN A 383 -21.93 -63.35 3.75
CA ASN A 383 -20.99 -64.30 4.35
C ASN A 383 -19.65 -64.17 3.57
N ILE A 384 -18.49 -64.42 4.19
CA ILE A 384 -17.32 -65.20 3.66
C ILE A 384 -16.93 -65.01 2.16
N TRP A 385 -15.72 -64.65 1.71
CA TRP A 385 -14.32 -64.58 2.21
C TRP A 385 -13.54 -63.55 1.30
N ASN A 386 -12.23 -63.23 1.37
CA ASN A 386 -11.02 -63.73 2.07
C ASN A 386 -10.08 -62.51 2.33
N LYS A 387 -9.12 -62.51 3.27
CA LYS A 387 -7.67 -62.86 3.15
C LYS A 387 -6.94 -62.31 1.91
N THR A 388 -5.73 -61.74 2.04
CA THR A 388 -4.68 -62.01 3.06
C THR A 388 -4.00 -60.72 3.53
#